data_AF-A0A8J3W6P1-F1
#
_entry.id   AF-A0A8J3W6P1-F1
#
_cell.length_a   1.000
_cell.length_b   1.000
_cell.length_c   1.000
_cell.angle_alpha   90.00
_cell.angle_beta   90.00
_cell.angle_gamma   90.00
#
_symmetry.space_group_name_H-M   'P 1'
#
loop_
_entity.id
_entity.type
_entity.pdbx_description
1 polymer ?
#
loop_
_entity_poly.entity_id
_entity_poly.type
_entity_poly.pdbx_seq_one_letter_code
_entity_poly.pdbx_strand_id
1 'polypeptide(L)'
;MERVDAFERLLQRAWDRFLSRKPVLLILIGSDLPMMEALNSYERPFHQRGTEMVIGPLNPREIQRMLGRGNDVEIDVVGADRGPIAEELRFLGSVKWLENAPFDDHDFAALARHRAALTDEPVPLVALSRDGVACSGLAAAYDPDDLMRAWS
;
A
#
# COMPACT_ATOMS: atom_id res chain seq x y z
N MET A 1 -18.03 -19.53 28.16
CA MET A 1 -18.53 -18.87 29.40
C MET A 1 -17.44 -18.83 30.48
N GLU A 2 -17.04 -19.97 31.05
CA GLU A 2 -16.15 -20.03 32.23
C GLU A 2 -14.81 -19.26 32.12
N ARG A 3 -14.17 -19.28 30.94
CA ARG A 3 -12.91 -18.56 30.68
C ARG A 3 -13.08 -17.03 30.64
N VAL A 4 -14.20 -16.55 30.10
CA VAL A 4 -14.53 -15.12 30.00
C VAL A 4 -14.80 -14.57 31.39
N ASP A 5 -15.59 -15.29 32.18
CA ASP A 5 -15.91 -14.88 33.55
C ASP A 5 -14.65 -14.87 34.45
N ALA A 6 -13.70 -15.78 34.24
CA ALA A 6 -12.44 -15.82 34.97
C ALA A 6 -11.54 -14.61 34.63
N PHE A 7 -11.41 -14.27 33.35
CA PHE A 7 -10.63 -13.11 32.89
C PHE A 7 -11.22 -11.80 33.40
N GLU A 8 -12.54 -11.63 33.26
CA GLU A 8 -13.25 -10.45 33.72
C GLU A 8 -13.06 -10.22 35.22
N ARG A 9 -13.25 -11.26 36.04
CA ARG A 9 -13.04 -11.19 37.50
C ARG A 9 -11.61 -10.85 37.89
N LEU A 10 -10.63 -11.24 37.07
CA LEU A 10 -9.23 -10.85 37.30
C LEU A 10 -9.01 -9.38 36.98
N LEU A 11 -9.53 -8.93 35.84
CA LEU A 11 -9.40 -7.55 35.36
C LEU A 11 -10.10 -6.56 36.30
N GLN A 12 -11.30 -6.88 36.79
CA GLN A 12 -12.03 -6.05 37.75
C GLN A 12 -11.25 -5.89 39.06
N ARG A 13 -10.75 -7.00 39.62
CA ARG A 13 -9.94 -6.96 40.84
C ARG A 13 -8.67 -6.14 40.66
N ALA A 14 -7.99 -6.28 39.52
CA ALA A 14 -6.80 -5.51 39.22
C ALA A 14 -7.11 -4.01 39.06
N TRP A 15 -8.21 -3.69 38.39
CA TRP A 15 -8.66 -2.31 38.19
C TRP A 15 -8.97 -1.62 39.51
N ASP A 16 -9.85 -2.21 40.32
CA ASP A 16 -10.30 -1.63 41.59
C ASP A 16 -9.13 -1.48 42.58
N ARG A 17 -8.24 -2.48 42.62
CA ARG A 17 -7.14 -2.51 43.58
C ARG A 17 -5.99 -1.57 43.22
N PHE A 18 -5.65 -1.43 41.93
CA PHE A 18 -4.37 -0.84 41.54
C PHE A 18 -4.48 0.33 40.55
N LEU A 19 -5.49 0.34 39.68
CA LEU A 19 -5.55 1.25 38.53
C LEU A 19 -6.54 2.39 38.71
N SER A 20 -7.65 2.16 39.41
CA SER A 20 -8.76 3.12 39.60
C SER A 20 -8.33 4.45 40.22
N ARG A 21 -7.25 4.46 41.01
CA ARG A 21 -6.72 5.66 41.70
C ARG A 21 -5.58 6.35 40.95
N LYS A 22 -5.26 5.91 39.74
CA LYS A 22 -4.15 6.42 38.93
C LYS A 22 -4.68 7.01 37.62
N PRO A 23 -4.03 8.05 37.06
CA PRO A 23 -4.40 8.60 35.75
C PRO A 23 -3.94 7.67 34.63
N VAL A 24 -4.62 6.55 34.45
CA VAL A 24 -4.26 5.51 33.47
C VAL A 24 -5.28 5.42 32.34
N LEU A 25 -4.79 5.30 31.11
CA LEU A 25 -5.58 4.91 29.94
C LEU A 25 -5.43 3.41 29.74
N LEU A 26 -6.54 2.66 29.84
CA LEU A 26 -6.57 1.23 29.55
C LEU A 26 -7.16 1.00 28.16
N ILE A 27 -6.37 0.36 27.29
CA ILE A 27 -6.81 -0.06 25.96
C ILE A 27 -6.89 -1.58 25.96
N LEU A 28 -8.08 -2.12 25.69
CA LEU A 28 -8.32 -3.56 25.56
C LEU A 28 -8.52 -3.89 24.09
N ILE A 29 -7.76 -4.85 23.57
CA ILE A 29 -7.82 -5.27 22.17
C ILE A 29 -8.09 -6.78 22.15
N GLY A 30 -9.13 -7.19 21.42
CA GLY A 30 -9.53 -8.59 21.28
C GLY A 30 -10.17 -8.84 19.93
N SER A 31 -9.99 -10.04 19.40
CA SER A 31 -10.60 -10.49 18.13
C SER A 31 -11.98 -11.13 18.30
N ASP A 32 -12.35 -11.52 19.51
CA ASP A 32 -13.64 -12.11 19.85
C ASP A 32 -14.62 -10.99 20.25
N LEU A 33 -15.42 -10.56 19.27
CA LEU A 33 -16.38 -9.45 19.45
C LEU A 33 -17.41 -9.75 20.56
N PRO A 34 -18.06 -10.93 20.61
CA PRO A 34 -18.95 -11.28 21.73
C PRO A 34 -18.29 -11.20 23.12
N MET A 35 -17.01 -11.61 23.24
CA MET A 35 -16.28 -11.46 24.50
C MET A 35 -16.03 -9.98 24.85
N MET A 36 -15.68 -9.15 23.86
CA MET A 36 -15.43 -7.72 24.06
C MET A 36 -16.71 -6.96 24.41
N GLU A 37 -17.83 -7.28 23.78
CA GLU A 37 -19.17 -6.73 24.09
C GLU A 37 -19.62 -7.10 25.51
N ALA A 38 -19.33 -8.34 25.94
CA ALA A 38 -19.65 -8.80 27.29
C ALA A 38 -18.95 -7.97 28.38
N LEU A 39 -17.75 -7.45 28.14
CA LEU A 39 -17.02 -6.59 29.08
C LEU A 39 -17.70 -5.22 29.30
N ASN A 40 -18.53 -4.78 28.35
CA ASN A 40 -19.25 -3.50 28.36
C ASN A 40 -20.74 -3.65 28.69
N SER A 41 -21.21 -4.86 29.04
CA SER A 41 -22.62 -5.13 29.36
C SER A 41 -23.04 -4.65 30.75
N TYR A 42 -24.34 -4.52 30.99
CA TYR A 42 -24.89 -4.10 32.29
C TYR A 42 -24.36 -5.01 33.43
N GLU A 43 -23.98 -4.40 34.56
CA GLU A 43 -23.27 -5.03 35.71
C GLU A 43 -21.76 -5.31 35.55
N ARG A 44 -21.14 -4.93 34.43
CA ARG A 44 -19.74 -5.26 34.12
C ARG A 44 -18.78 -4.07 34.33
N PRO A 45 -17.46 -4.30 34.50
CA PRO A 45 -16.51 -3.30 35.02
C PRO A 45 -16.38 -2.03 34.18
N PHE A 46 -16.67 -2.13 32.87
CA PHE A 46 -16.50 -1.05 31.91
C PHE A 46 -17.83 -0.46 31.42
N HIS A 47 -18.96 -0.97 31.92
CA HIS A 47 -20.27 -0.44 31.60
C HIS A 47 -20.31 1.06 31.90
N GLN A 48 -20.58 1.87 30.87
CA GLN A 48 -20.58 3.35 30.90
C GLN A 48 -19.21 4.01 31.18
N ARG A 49 -18.12 3.26 31.16
CA ARG A 49 -16.75 3.76 31.38
C ARG A 49 -15.83 3.54 30.19
N GLY A 50 -16.11 2.55 29.35
CA GLY A 50 -15.35 2.27 28.12
C GLY A 50 -15.97 2.91 26.89
N THR A 51 -15.11 3.42 26.00
CA THR A 51 -15.50 3.75 24.63
C THR A 51 -15.21 2.55 23.75
N GLU A 52 -16.23 2.04 23.06
CA GLU A 52 -16.07 0.96 22.09
C GLU A 52 -15.58 1.49 20.74
N MET A 53 -14.62 0.79 20.16
CA MET A 53 -14.15 1.05 18.79
C MET A 53 -13.96 -0.28 18.07
N VAL A 54 -14.88 -0.59 17.16
CA VAL A 54 -14.76 -1.76 16.28
C VAL A 54 -13.88 -1.38 15.09
N ILE A 55 -12.73 -2.05 14.98
CA ILE A 55 -11.85 -1.88 13.82
C ILE A 55 -12.30 -2.87 12.73
N GLY A 56 -12.92 -2.34 11.69
CA GLY A 56 -13.25 -3.11 10.49
C GLY A 56 -12.01 -3.49 9.67
N PRO A 57 -12.13 -4.44 8.73
CA PRO A 57 -11.05 -4.70 7.78
C PRO A 57 -10.74 -3.44 6.98
N LEU A 58 -9.46 -3.26 6.63
CA LEU A 58 -9.03 -2.16 5.78
C LEU A 58 -9.77 -2.25 4.44
N ASN A 59 -10.37 -1.15 4.02
CA ASN A 59 -10.89 -1.06 2.66
C ASN A 59 -9.74 -0.86 1.65
N PRO A 60 -9.96 -1.12 0.35
CA PRO A 60 -8.90 -1.00 -0.66
C PRO A 60 -8.20 0.37 -0.69
N ARG A 61 -8.91 1.47 -0.40
CA ARG A 61 -8.34 2.83 -0.35
C ARG A 61 -7.43 3.03 0.86
N GLU A 62 -7.77 2.46 2.00
CA GLU A 62 -6.95 2.49 3.22
C GLU A 62 -5.68 1.67 3.03
N ILE A 63 -5.78 0.49 2.40
CA ILE A 63 -4.62 -0.32 2.01
C ILE A 63 -3.70 0.49 1.10
N GLN A 64 -4.26 1.15 0.07
CA GLN A 64 -3.50 2.00 -0.84
C GLN A 64 -2.74 3.12 -0.11
N ARG A 65 -3.40 3.79 0.85
CA ARG A 65 -2.81 4.86 1.66
C ARG A 65 -1.72 4.34 2.60
N MET A 66 -1.93 3.18 3.23
CA MET A 66 -0.97 2.58 4.16
C MET A 66 0.29 2.07 3.46
N LEU A 67 0.17 1.60 2.21
CA LEU A 67 1.31 1.18 1.41
C LEU A 67 2.11 2.35 0.82
N GLY A 68 1.70 3.60 1.07
CA GLY A 68 2.34 4.78 0.46
C GLY A 68 2.16 4.85 -1.06
N ARG A 69 1.25 4.04 -1.63
CA ARG A 69 1.00 3.94 -3.06
C ARG A 69 -0.13 4.87 -3.45
N GLY A 70 0.08 6.18 -3.32
CA GLY A 70 -0.46 7.04 -4.37
C GLY A 70 0.27 6.59 -5.64
N ASN A 71 -0.31 5.71 -6.45
CA ASN A 71 0.20 5.37 -7.77
C ASN A 71 0.02 6.59 -8.71
N ASP A 72 0.44 7.77 -8.25
CA ASP A 72 0.38 9.00 -9.02
C ASP A 72 1.49 9.03 -10.08
N VAL A 73 2.53 8.21 -9.87
CA VAL A 73 3.66 8.01 -10.76
C VAL A 73 3.89 6.51 -10.95
N GLU A 74 3.80 6.05 -12.20
CA GLU A 74 4.08 4.67 -12.60
C GLU A 74 5.20 4.68 -13.64
N ILE A 75 6.34 4.08 -13.28
CA ILE A 75 7.49 3.82 -14.13
C ILE A 75 7.87 2.36 -13.96
N ASP A 76 7.78 1.57 -15.03
CA ASP A 76 8.04 0.12 -15.00
C ASP A 76 9.51 -0.21 -15.25
N VAL A 77 10.19 0.65 -16.02
CA VAL A 77 11.58 0.43 -16.46
C VAL A 77 12.42 1.65 -16.12
N VAL A 78 13.57 1.41 -15.50
CA VAL A 78 14.56 2.44 -15.18
C VAL A 78 15.93 1.99 -15.68
N GLY A 79 16.50 2.75 -16.62
CA GLY A 79 17.89 2.64 -17.01
C GLY A 79 18.71 3.70 -16.29
N ALA A 80 19.77 3.30 -15.61
CA ALA A 80 20.65 4.20 -14.89
C ALA A 80 22.12 3.77 -15.02
N ASP A 81 23.04 4.64 -14.61
CA ASP A 81 24.46 4.33 -14.54
C ASP A 81 24.77 3.20 -13.51
N ARG A 82 25.94 2.59 -13.66
CA ARG A 82 26.29 1.38 -12.90
C ARG A 82 27.06 1.76 -11.63
N GLY A 83 26.41 1.65 -10.48
CA GLY A 83 27.01 1.88 -9.16
C GLY A 83 26.26 1.15 -8.05
N PRO A 84 26.81 1.08 -6.82
CA PRO A 84 26.08 0.54 -5.66
C PRO A 84 24.83 1.40 -5.32
N ILE A 85 24.87 2.69 -5.69
CA ILE A 85 23.75 3.62 -5.76
C ILE A 85 23.91 4.34 -7.11
N ALA A 86 22.86 4.37 -7.93
CA ALA A 86 22.90 5.08 -9.21
C ALA A 86 22.81 6.59 -9.00
N GLU A 87 23.59 7.36 -9.76
CA GLU A 87 23.66 8.82 -9.68
C GLU A 87 22.98 9.51 -10.89
N GLU A 88 22.87 8.81 -12.03
CA GLU A 88 22.36 9.36 -13.28
C GLU A 88 21.33 8.44 -13.94
N LEU A 89 20.14 8.98 -14.20
CA LEU A 89 19.11 8.32 -14.98
C LEU A 89 19.43 8.42 -16.47
N ARG A 90 19.45 7.28 -17.16
CA ARG A 90 19.74 7.16 -18.60
C ARG A 90 18.47 7.08 -19.45
N PHE A 91 17.45 6.40 -18.94
CA PHE A 91 16.12 6.37 -19.55
C PHE A 91 15.08 5.90 -18.52
N LEU A 92 13.82 6.24 -18.76
CA LEU A 92 12.67 5.68 -18.06
C LEU A 92 11.72 5.03 -19.07
N GLY A 93 10.89 4.10 -18.62
CA GLY A 93 9.96 3.45 -19.52
C GLY A 93 8.77 2.80 -18.84
N SER A 94 7.86 2.34 -19.70
CA SER A 94 6.68 1.60 -19.30
C SER A 94 6.51 0.32 -20.12
N VAL A 95 5.83 -0.66 -19.54
CA VAL A 95 5.54 -1.97 -20.14
C VAL A 95 4.05 -2.08 -20.42
N LYS A 96 3.67 -2.30 -21.68
CA LYS A 96 2.30 -2.65 -22.07
C LYS A 96 2.25 -4.06 -22.63
N TRP A 97 1.69 -4.97 -21.84
CA TRP A 97 1.68 -6.41 -22.16
C TRP A 97 0.33 -6.94 -22.63
N LEU A 98 -0.46 -6.08 -23.27
CA LEU A 98 -1.75 -6.44 -23.85
C LEU A 98 -1.56 -6.98 -25.28
N GLU A 99 -2.38 -7.96 -25.69
CA GLU A 99 -2.24 -8.65 -26.98
C GLU A 99 -2.95 -7.95 -28.15
N ASN A 100 -3.85 -7.00 -27.87
CA ASN A 100 -4.65 -6.29 -28.89
C ASN A 100 -4.79 -4.80 -28.55
N ALA A 101 -3.75 -4.23 -27.97
CA ALA A 101 -3.69 -2.82 -27.61
C ALA A 101 -2.23 -2.36 -27.66
N PRO A 102 -1.80 -1.69 -28.76
CA PRO A 102 -0.45 -1.15 -28.86
C PRO A 102 -0.22 -0.07 -27.82
N PHE A 103 1.05 0.23 -27.53
CA PHE A 103 1.43 1.39 -26.74
C PHE A 103 1.18 2.66 -27.56
N ASP A 104 0.26 3.51 -27.13
CA ASP A 104 -0.25 4.63 -27.93
C ASP A 104 0.10 6.01 -27.35
N ASP A 105 -0.42 7.07 -27.96
CA ASP A 105 -0.18 8.46 -27.52
C ASP A 105 -0.72 8.73 -26.10
N HIS A 106 -1.75 8.01 -25.67
CA HIS A 106 -2.29 8.14 -24.32
C HIS A 106 -1.32 7.56 -23.29
N ASP A 107 -0.78 6.37 -23.57
CA ASP A 107 0.24 5.75 -22.72
C ASP A 107 1.51 6.61 -22.68
N PHE A 108 1.93 7.17 -23.83
CA PHE A 108 3.08 8.07 -23.90
C PHE A 108 2.88 9.34 -23.06
N ALA A 109 1.70 9.96 -23.13
CA ALA A 109 1.39 11.15 -22.34
C ALA A 109 1.37 10.85 -20.83
N ALA A 110 0.87 9.66 -20.43
CA ALA A 110 0.92 9.21 -19.05
C ALA A 110 2.37 9.02 -18.57
N LEU A 111 3.19 8.31 -19.34
CA LEU A 111 4.60 8.09 -19.05
C LEU A 111 5.38 9.41 -18.98
N ALA A 112 5.13 10.35 -19.90
CA ALA A 112 5.77 11.66 -19.91
C ALA A 112 5.41 12.50 -18.66
N ARG A 113 4.15 12.42 -18.21
CA ARG A 113 3.71 13.03 -16.95
C ARG A 113 4.42 12.39 -15.74
N HIS A 114 4.53 11.06 -15.71
CA HIS A 114 5.20 10.34 -14.63
C HIS A 114 6.69 10.68 -14.55
N ARG A 115 7.40 10.79 -15.69
CA ARG A 115 8.79 11.30 -15.72
C ARG A 115 8.87 12.71 -15.12
N ALA A 116 7.99 13.61 -15.54
CA ALA A 116 8.00 15.00 -15.07
C ALA A 116 7.74 15.13 -13.56
N ALA A 117 7.02 14.17 -12.96
CA ALA A 117 6.83 14.11 -11.51
C ALA A 117 8.07 13.59 -10.75
N LEU A 118 8.98 12.89 -11.41
CA LEU A 118 10.22 12.37 -10.82
C LEU A 118 11.41 13.32 -10.99
N THR A 119 11.50 13.97 -12.15
CA THR A 119 12.65 14.83 -12.50
C THR A 119 12.28 15.85 -13.57
N ASP A 120 12.87 17.04 -13.47
CA ASP A 120 12.81 18.07 -14.51
C ASP A 120 13.74 17.79 -15.69
N GLU A 121 14.71 16.88 -15.53
CA GLU A 121 15.66 16.51 -16.57
C GLU A 121 14.97 15.79 -17.75
N PRO A 122 15.36 16.05 -19.01
CA PRO A 122 14.76 15.47 -20.20
C PRO A 122 15.21 14.02 -20.42
N VAL A 123 15.01 13.16 -19.42
CA VAL A 123 15.37 11.73 -19.46
C VAL A 123 14.61 11.04 -20.61
N PRO A 124 15.29 10.35 -21.53
CA PRO A 124 14.67 9.63 -22.63
C PRO A 124 13.60 8.63 -22.16
N LEU A 125 12.54 8.49 -22.95
CA LEU A 125 11.44 7.56 -22.68
C LEU A 125 11.50 6.35 -23.61
N VAL A 126 11.34 5.15 -23.05
CA VAL A 126 11.27 3.89 -23.79
C VAL A 126 9.97 3.16 -23.50
N ALA A 127 9.48 2.37 -24.46
CA ALA A 127 8.33 1.50 -24.24
C ALA A 127 8.67 0.04 -24.55
N LEU A 128 8.17 -0.86 -23.73
CA LEU A 128 8.18 -2.29 -24.00
C LEU A 128 6.74 -2.68 -24.30
N SER A 129 6.48 -3.18 -25.51
CA SER A 129 5.11 -3.50 -25.91
C SER A 129 5.02 -4.85 -26.59
N ARG A 130 4.04 -5.65 -26.18
CA ARG A 130 3.76 -6.94 -26.81
C ARG A 130 3.04 -6.81 -28.15
N ASP A 131 2.22 -5.78 -28.31
CA ASP A 131 1.40 -5.53 -29.52
C ASP A 131 1.92 -4.32 -30.31
N GLY A 132 3.21 -4.00 -30.15
CA GLY A 132 3.86 -2.89 -30.85
C GLY A 132 3.48 -1.50 -30.32
N VAL A 133 3.88 -0.48 -31.08
CA VAL A 133 3.78 0.94 -30.68
C VAL A 133 3.08 1.74 -31.78
N ALA A 134 2.13 2.58 -31.38
CA ALA A 134 1.34 3.45 -32.24
C ALA A 134 1.43 4.93 -31.80
N CYS A 135 2.60 5.34 -31.32
CA CYS A 135 2.89 6.72 -30.90
C CYS A 135 4.22 7.21 -31.46
N SER A 136 4.49 8.51 -31.30
CA SER A 136 5.76 9.13 -31.64
C SER A 136 6.42 9.77 -30.42
N GLY A 137 7.75 9.93 -30.45
CA GLY A 137 8.49 10.61 -29.37
C GLY A 137 9.19 9.70 -28.35
N LEU A 138 9.00 8.39 -28.44
CA LEU A 138 9.85 7.43 -27.72
C LEU A 138 11.27 7.43 -28.29
N ALA A 139 12.27 7.34 -27.41
CA ALA A 139 13.66 7.17 -27.79
C ALA A 139 13.94 5.74 -28.31
N ALA A 140 13.22 4.75 -27.79
CA ALA A 140 13.25 3.38 -28.26
C ALA A 140 11.96 2.65 -27.92
N ALA A 141 11.64 1.61 -28.69
CA ALA A 141 10.58 0.66 -28.42
C ALA A 141 11.15 -0.75 -28.55
N TYR A 142 10.72 -1.66 -27.67
CA TYR A 142 11.17 -3.05 -27.68
C TYR A 142 9.97 -3.99 -27.65
N ASP A 143 10.07 -5.06 -28.44
CA ASP A 143 9.12 -6.16 -28.43
C ASP A 143 9.63 -7.35 -27.59
N PRO A 144 8.82 -8.41 -27.38
CA PRO A 144 9.28 -9.58 -26.63
C PRO A 144 10.51 -10.28 -27.23
N ASP A 145 10.64 -10.28 -28.57
CA ASP A 145 11.75 -10.94 -29.25
C ASP A 145 13.06 -10.17 -29.05
N ASP A 146 13.01 -8.83 -29.02
CA ASP A 146 14.15 -7.98 -28.69
C ASP A 146 14.69 -8.28 -27.28
N LEU A 147 13.80 -8.45 -26.30
CA LEU A 147 14.17 -8.79 -24.92
C LEU A 147 14.82 -10.18 -24.85
N MET A 148 14.27 -11.16 -25.55
CA MET A 148 14.82 -12.51 -25.60
C MET A 148 16.19 -12.55 -26.25
N ARG A 149 16.40 -11.78 -27.33
CA ARG A 149 17.70 -11.66 -28.02
C ARG A 149 18.79 -11.03 -27.16
N ALA A 150 18.43 -10.10 -26.27
CA ALA A 150 19.43 -9.46 -25.42
C ALA A 150 20.07 -10.43 -24.42
N TRP A 151 19.37 -11.52 -24.07
CA TRP A 151 19.77 -12.47 -23.02
C TRP A 151 20.44 -13.74 -23.56
N SER A 152 20.57 -13.85 -24.89
CA SER A 152 21.28 -14.93 -25.59
C SER A 152 22.69 -14.50 -26.00
#